data_AF-A0A850BNZ6-F1
#
_entry.id   AF-A0A850BNZ6-F1
#
_cell.length_a   1.000
_cell.length_b   1.000
_cell.length_c   1.000
_cell.angle_alpha   90.00
_cell.angle_beta   90.00
_cell.angle_gamma   90.00
#
_symmetry.space_group_name_H-M   'P 1'
#
loop_
_entity.id
_entity.type
_entity.pdbx_description
1 polymer ?
#
loop_
_entity_poly.entity_id
_entity_poly.type
_entity_poly.pdbx_seq_one_letter_code
_entity_poly.pdbx_strand_id
1 'polypeptide(L)'
;AAQKSEVAEPPKAPPPKRPIAPIASMDGRSTAVPTGAPTKPALPFAGATSPAVAPPPSVITEAASLPDIPVELCAAIAAEIDAGQAGAAQILERHKLSPEAWAAAERRWSSAIDEERRRGKSAVQDAFDEAYVAQIERDRGPIQVEEIARLEIGIERSDLPATLGALRLPRGALMRVKRVWLRKRMADAALAAKLRRATAEARSAEIP
;
A
#
# COMPACT_ATOMS: atom_id res chain seq x y z
N ALA A 1 6.73 54.65 51.42
CA ALA A 1 6.47 53.41 52.20
C ALA A 1 4.96 53.13 52.11
N ALA A 2 4.43 51.98 51.72
CA ALA A 2 4.99 50.64 51.56
C ALA A 2 4.21 49.90 50.45
N GLN A 3 4.92 48.98 49.77
CA GLN A 3 4.38 47.97 48.85
C GLN A 3 3.64 46.86 49.63
N LYS A 4 2.61 46.26 49.01
CA LYS A 4 2.16 44.88 49.23
C LYS A 4 1.28 44.47 48.04
N SER A 5 1.86 43.86 47.02
CA SER A 5 1.98 42.40 46.83
C SER A 5 0.73 41.78 46.22
N GLU A 6 0.76 41.80 44.89
CA GLU A 6 0.31 40.76 43.97
C GLU A 6 0.55 39.34 44.53
N VAL A 7 -0.48 38.49 44.45
CA VAL A 7 -0.33 37.03 44.49
C VAL A 7 -1.04 36.48 43.27
N ALA A 8 -0.23 36.26 42.22
CA ALA A 8 -0.60 35.51 41.05
C ALA A 8 -0.87 34.05 41.43
N GLU A 9 -2.01 33.54 40.96
CA GLU A 9 -2.38 32.12 41.04
C GLU A 9 -1.41 31.30 40.17
N PRO A 10 -0.79 30.23 40.70
CA PRO A 10 0.16 29.42 39.92
C PRO A 10 -0.58 28.58 38.87
N PRO A 11 -0.01 28.41 37.66
CA PRO A 11 -0.62 27.57 36.62
C PRO A 11 -0.65 26.09 37.06
N LYS A 12 -1.85 25.50 37.00
CA LYS A 12 -2.09 24.07 37.21
C LYS A 12 -1.18 23.23 36.30
N ALA A 13 -0.33 22.41 36.90
CA ALA A 13 0.53 21.45 36.23
C ALA A 13 -0.28 20.41 35.42
N PRO A 14 0.25 19.92 34.28
CA PRO A 14 -0.37 18.84 33.51
C PRO A 14 -0.34 17.52 34.30
N PRO A 15 -1.34 16.64 34.13
CA PRO A 15 -1.42 15.38 34.86
C PRO A 15 -0.27 14.42 34.50
N PRO A 16 0.22 13.61 35.46
CA PRO A 16 1.33 12.69 35.22
C PRO A 16 0.95 11.57 34.24
N LYS A 17 1.93 11.21 33.39
CA LYS A 17 1.86 10.07 32.47
C LYS A 17 1.71 8.78 33.27
N ARG A 18 0.66 8.00 32.99
CA ARG A 18 0.46 6.67 33.58
C ARG A 18 1.59 5.74 33.13
N PRO A 19 2.22 4.96 34.03
CA PRO A 19 3.13 3.92 33.61
C PRO A 19 2.36 2.79 32.92
N ILE A 20 2.88 2.36 31.76
CA ILE A 20 2.42 1.19 31.03
C ILE A 20 2.83 -0.04 31.86
N ALA A 21 1.86 -0.83 32.29
CA ALA A 21 2.11 -2.10 32.96
C ALA A 21 2.75 -3.12 31.99
N PRO A 22 3.69 -3.97 32.44
CA PRO A 22 4.22 -5.05 31.63
C PRO A 22 3.15 -6.13 31.42
N ILE A 23 2.99 -6.56 30.17
CA ILE A 23 2.12 -7.67 29.81
C ILE A 23 2.77 -8.95 30.31
N ALA A 24 2.09 -9.65 31.21
CA ALA A 24 2.51 -10.93 31.75
C ALA A 24 2.46 -12.02 30.67
N SER A 25 3.56 -12.74 30.51
CA SER A 25 3.61 -14.03 29.81
C SER A 25 2.76 -15.06 30.55
N MET A 26 1.76 -15.62 29.87
CA MET A 26 1.12 -16.87 30.29
C MET A 26 1.68 -18.01 29.46
N ASP A 27 2.67 -18.70 30.04
CA ASP A 27 3.06 -20.06 29.69
C ASP A 27 2.01 -21.03 30.24
N GLY A 28 1.36 -21.78 29.34
CA GLY A 28 0.44 -22.87 29.65
C GLY A 28 1.00 -24.22 29.18
N ARG A 29 1.82 -24.85 30.03
CA ARG A 29 2.02 -26.32 30.11
C ARG A 29 0.68 -26.99 30.48
N SER A 30 0.36 -28.26 30.30
CA SER A 30 0.99 -29.50 29.79
C SER A 30 -0.01 -30.62 30.14
N THR A 31 -0.09 -31.70 29.35
CA THR A 31 -0.28 -33.14 29.72
C THR A 31 -0.68 -33.94 28.46
N ALA A 32 -0.43 -35.23 28.25
CA ALA A 32 0.65 -36.18 28.56
C ALA A 32 0.18 -37.55 27.98
N VAL A 33 0.99 -38.19 27.10
CA VAL A 33 1.36 -39.65 27.07
C VAL A 33 0.20 -40.64 26.67
N PRO A 34 0.40 -41.79 25.94
CA PRO A 34 1.55 -42.68 26.07
C PRO A 34 2.23 -43.30 24.84
N THR A 35 3.51 -43.54 25.09
CA THR A 35 4.45 -44.50 24.51
C THR A 35 3.90 -45.92 24.46
N GLY A 36 4.06 -46.57 23.31
CA GLY A 36 4.04 -48.03 23.16
C GLY A 36 5.20 -48.48 22.29
N ALA A 37 6.16 -49.19 22.88
CA ALA A 37 7.00 -50.21 22.25
C ALA A 37 6.74 -51.51 23.04
N PRO A 38 6.95 -52.75 22.56
CA PRO A 38 8.00 -53.25 21.62
C PRO A 38 7.39 -54.14 20.49
N THR A 39 8.08 -54.72 19.49
CA THR A 39 8.96 -55.91 19.56
C THR A 39 9.32 -56.31 18.11
N LYS A 40 10.57 -56.76 17.85
CA LYS A 40 10.99 -57.46 16.61
C LYS A 40 10.43 -58.90 16.57
N PRO A 41 10.17 -59.47 15.39
CA PRO A 41 11.04 -60.54 14.89
C PRO A 41 11.37 -60.43 13.38
N ALA A 42 12.32 -61.24 12.94
CA ALA A 42 13.02 -61.16 11.66
C ALA A 42 12.55 -62.20 10.60
N LEU A 43 12.94 -61.92 9.34
CA LEU A 43 13.09 -62.78 8.14
C LEU A 43 11.81 -63.11 7.31
N PRO A 44 11.89 -63.48 6.00
CA PRO A 44 13.03 -63.54 5.06
C PRO A 44 12.80 -62.79 3.70
N PHE A 45 13.86 -62.75 2.89
CA PHE A 45 13.87 -62.40 1.46
C PHE A 45 12.80 -63.17 0.65
N ALA A 46 12.06 -62.48 -0.21
CA ALA A 46 11.42 -63.09 -1.39
C ALA A 46 11.26 -62.03 -2.49
N GLY A 47 11.91 -62.28 -3.62
CA GLY A 47 11.83 -61.41 -4.79
C GLY A 47 10.44 -61.40 -5.40
N ALA A 48 10.06 -60.23 -5.92
CA ALA A 48 9.07 -60.10 -6.97
C ALA A 48 9.47 -58.87 -7.80
N THR A 49 10.01 -59.15 -8.97
CA THR A 49 10.15 -58.21 -10.09
C THR A 49 8.83 -57.51 -10.35
N SER A 50 8.72 -56.22 -10.00
CA SER A 50 7.66 -55.37 -10.53
C SER A 50 8.04 -54.91 -11.94
N PRO A 51 7.16 -55.06 -12.94
CA PRO A 51 7.40 -54.55 -14.27
C PRO A 51 7.44 -53.01 -14.22
N ALA A 52 8.43 -52.44 -14.89
CA ALA A 52 8.55 -51.01 -15.10
C ALA A 52 7.26 -50.47 -15.73
N VAL A 53 6.44 -49.81 -14.91
CA VAL A 53 5.34 -48.98 -15.39
C VAL A 53 5.99 -47.82 -16.15
N ALA A 54 5.76 -47.80 -17.46
CA ALA A 54 6.14 -46.69 -18.31
C ALA A 54 5.64 -45.37 -17.69
N PRO A 55 6.48 -44.32 -17.62
CA PRO A 55 6.01 -43.03 -17.15
C PRO A 55 4.86 -42.59 -18.07
N PRO A 56 3.73 -42.12 -17.54
CA PRO A 56 2.75 -41.45 -18.37
C PRO A 56 3.44 -40.29 -19.08
N PRO A 57 3.06 -39.95 -20.33
CA PRO A 57 3.60 -38.77 -20.98
C PRO A 57 3.37 -37.59 -20.05
N SER A 58 4.46 -36.95 -19.64
CA SER A 58 4.41 -35.62 -19.05
C SER A 58 3.60 -34.78 -20.00
N VAL A 59 2.32 -34.58 -19.68
CA VAL A 59 1.59 -33.42 -20.15
C VAL A 59 2.44 -32.26 -19.70
N ILE A 60 3.20 -31.72 -20.65
CA ILE A 60 3.73 -30.38 -20.58
C ILE A 60 2.47 -29.55 -20.38
N THR A 61 2.15 -29.26 -19.13
CA THR A 61 1.33 -28.10 -18.79
C THR A 61 2.12 -26.97 -19.40
N GLU A 62 1.75 -26.64 -20.64
CA GLU A 62 2.17 -25.43 -21.32
C GLU A 62 1.79 -24.34 -20.32
N ALA A 63 2.79 -23.88 -19.57
CA ALA A 63 2.66 -22.80 -18.64
C ALA A 63 2.22 -21.64 -19.53
N ALA A 64 0.90 -21.44 -19.60
CA ALA A 64 0.28 -20.37 -20.34
C ALA A 64 1.06 -19.13 -19.95
N SER A 65 1.89 -18.65 -20.87
CA SER A 65 2.80 -17.56 -20.60
C SER A 65 1.91 -16.40 -20.23
N LEU A 66 1.94 -16.03 -18.95
CA LEU A 66 1.13 -14.96 -18.41
C LEU A 66 1.33 -13.73 -19.30
N PRO A 67 0.25 -13.02 -19.67
CA PRO A 67 0.38 -11.87 -20.54
C PRO A 67 1.39 -10.88 -19.95
N ASP A 68 2.33 -10.43 -20.77
CA ASP A 68 3.35 -9.46 -20.37
C ASP A 68 2.70 -8.08 -20.29
N ILE A 69 2.10 -7.78 -19.12
CA ILE A 69 1.43 -6.52 -18.86
C ILE A 69 2.49 -5.47 -18.49
N PRO A 70 2.64 -4.37 -19.26
CA PRO A 70 3.59 -3.31 -18.94
C PRO A 70 3.18 -2.57 -17.67
N VAL A 71 4.16 -1.92 -17.01
CA VAL A 71 3.95 -1.25 -15.71
C VAL A 71 2.90 -0.15 -15.80
N GLU A 72 2.85 0.57 -16.93
CA GLU A 72 1.92 1.67 -17.16
C GLU A 72 0.48 1.16 -17.29
N LEU A 73 0.27 0.04 -17.98
CA LEU A 73 -1.06 -0.57 -18.10
C LEU A 73 -1.51 -1.13 -16.75
N CYS A 74 -0.61 -1.78 -16.02
CA CYS A 74 -0.91 -2.26 -14.66
C CYS A 74 -1.33 -1.10 -13.75
N ALA A 75 -0.62 0.03 -13.81
CA ALA A 75 -0.92 1.21 -13.01
C ALA A 75 -2.26 1.86 -13.40
N ALA A 76 -2.59 1.93 -14.70
CA ALA A 76 -3.87 2.45 -15.17
C ALA A 76 -5.05 1.58 -14.70
N ILE A 77 -4.96 0.26 -14.85
CA ILE A 77 -6.00 -0.66 -14.39
C ILE A 77 -6.18 -0.58 -12.87
N ALA A 78 -5.07 -0.48 -12.11
CA ALA A 78 -5.14 -0.28 -10.66
C ALA A 78 -5.88 1.02 -10.29
N ALA A 79 -5.65 2.11 -11.04
CA ALA A 79 -6.35 3.37 -10.82
C ALA A 79 -7.86 3.25 -11.11
N GLU A 80 -8.26 2.56 -12.19
CA GLU A 80 -9.68 2.32 -12.50
C GLU A 80 -10.36 1.48 -11.40
N ILE A 81 -9.69 0.43 -10.92
CA ILE A 81 -10.21 -0.43 -9.84
C ILE A 81 -10.36 0.38 -8.55
N ASP A 82 -9.34 1.17 -8.18
CA ASP A 82 -9.35 2.00 -6.98
C ASP A 82 -10.39 3.13 -7.04
N ALA A 83 -10.69 3.65 -8.24
CA ALA A 83 -11.72 4.66 -8.45
C ALA A 83 -13.15 4.11 -8.21
N GLY A 84 -13.35 2.80 -8.31
CA GLY A 84 -14.62 2.14 -7.98
C GLY A 84 -15.79 2.52 -8.88
N GLN A 85 -15.53 3.05 -10.08
CA GLN A 85 -16.58 3.42 -11.05
C GLN A 85 -17.29 2.20 -11.64
N ALA A 86 -16.59 1.08 -11.71
CA ALA A 86 -17.08 -0.22 -12.13
C ALA A 86 -16.53 -1.30 -11.16
N GLY A 87 -17.20 -2.45 -11.09
CA GLY A 87 -16.68 -3.58 -10.33
C GLY A 87 -15.36 -4.08 -10.94
N ALA A 88 -14.41 -4.49 -10.09
CA ALA A 88 -13.08 -4.95 -10.54
C ALA A 88 -13.16 -6.01 -11.65
N ALA A 89 -14.10 -6.96 -11.56
CA ALA A 89 -14.31 -7.98 -12.59
C ALA A 89 -14.66 -7.39 -13.97
N GLN A 90 -15.50 -6.35 -14.02
CA GLN A 90 -15.89 -5.69 -15.27
C GLN A 90 -14.74 -4.90 -15.88
N ILE A 91 -13.91 -4.28 -15.04
CA ILE A 91 -12.70 -3.58 -15.50
C ILE A 91 -11.74 -4.61 -16.11
N LEU A 92 -11.46 -5.70 -15.40
CA LEU A 92 -10.58 -6.76 -15.91
C LEU A 92 -11.09 -7.38 -17.21
N GLU A 93 -12.40 -7.63 -17.33
CA GLU A 93 -13.02 -8.12 -18.56
C GLU A 93 -12.81 -7.16 -19.74
N ARG A 94 -12.99 -5.86 -19.52
CA ARG A 94 -12.74 -4.81 -20.54
C ARG A 94 -11.30 -4.82 -21.04
N HIS A 95 -10.35 -5.08 -20.15
CA HIS A 95 -8.94 -5.23 -20.49
C HIS A 95 -8.55 -6.64 -20.96
N LYS A 96 -9.53 -7.55 -21.08
CA LYS A 96 -9.33 -8.96 -21.46
C LYS A 96 -8.34 -9.68 -20.55
N LEU A 97 -8.37 -9.35 -19.26
CA LEU A 97 -7.52 -9.94 -18.24
C LEU A 97 -8.33 -10.89 -17.36
N SER A 98 -7.75 -12.08 -17.10
CA SER A 98 -8.26 -12.94 -16.05
C SER A 98 -7.86 -12.40 -14.67
N PRO A 99 -8.61 -12.71 -13.60
CA PRO A 99 -8.23 -12.37 -12.22
C PRO A 99 -6.84 -12.92 -11.85
N GLU A 100 -6.48 -14.09 -12.36
CA GLU A 100 -5.18 -14.73 -12.13
C GLU A 100 -4.04 -13.98 -12.80
N ALA A 101 -4.22 -13.56 -14.06
CA ALA A 101 -3.25 -12.76 -14.80
C ALA A 101 -3.05 -11.39 -14.15
N TRP A 102 -4.15 -10.77 -13.71
CA TRP A 102 -4.10 -9.51 -12.96
C TRP A 102 -3.29 -9.65 -11.66
N ALA A 103 -3.63 -10.64 -10.83
CA ALA A 103 -2.90 -10.87 -9.57
C ALA A 103 -1.41 -11.19 -9.80
N ALA A 104 -1.07 -11.88 -10.89
CA ALA A 104 0.32 -12.11 -11.27
C ALA A 104 1.05 -10.82 -11.67
N ALA A 105 0.40 -9.93 -12.42
CA ALA A 105 0.96 -8.62 -12.78
C ALA A 105 1.15 -7.73 -11.55
N GLU A 106 0.17 -7.66 -10.65
CA GLU A 106 0.29 -6.91 -9.40
C GLU A 106 1.47 -7.40 -8.56
N ARG A 107 1.63 -8.72 -8.39
CA ARG A 107 2.77 -9.30 -7.68
C ARG A 107 4.10 -9.01 -8.36
N ARG A 108 4.16 -9.11 -9.69
CA ARG A 108 5.38 -8.81 -10.45
C ARG A 108 5.82 -7.36 -10.26
N TRP A 109 4.91 -6.40 -10.46
CA TRP A 109 5.27 -4.99 -10.40
C TRP A 109 5.51 -4.50 -8.98
N SER A 110 4.76 -4.98 -7.98
CA SER A 110 5.07 -4.70 -6.57
C SER A 110 6.45 -5.23 -6.17
N SER A 111 6.80 -6.46 -6.58
CA SER A 111 8.14 -7.02 -6.34
C SER A 111 9.24 -6.23 -7.04
N ALA A 112 9.00 -5.79 -8.28
CA ALA A 112 9.95 -4.98 -9.04
C ALA A 112 10.19 -3.61 -8.38
N ILE A 113 9.12 -2.95 -7.91
CA ILE A 113 9.21 -1.68 -7.15
C ILE A 113 10.00 -1.89 -5.86
N ASP A 114 9.73 -2.96 -5.12
CA ASP A 114 10.43 -3.26 -3.87
C ASP A 114 11.92 -3.60 -4.09
N GLU A 115 12.25 -4.28 -5.17
CA GLU A 115 13.63 -4.56 -5.57
C GLU A 115 14.38 -3.29 -5.98
N GLU A 116 13.79 -2.42 -6.79
CA GLU A 116 14.39 -1.13 -7.12
C GLU A 116 14.58 -0.25 -5.89
N ARG A 117 13.58 -0.17 -5.01
CA ARG A 117 13.67 0.58 -3.76
C ARG A 117 14.82 0.09 -2.89
N ARG A 118 15.01 -1.23 -2.78
CA ARG A 118 16.16 -1.83 -2.06
C ARG A 118 17.51 -1.46 -2.68
N ARG A 119 17.55 -1.20 -3.98
CA ARG A 119 18.75 -0.73 -4.70
C ARG A 119 18.91 0.80 -4.71
N GLY A 120 18.03 1.54 -4.02
CA GLY A 120 18.04 3.00 -4.03
C GLY A 120 17.61 3.62 -5.36
N LYS A 121 16.91 2.86 -6.22
CA LYS A 121 16.35 3.31 -7.50
C LYS A 121 14.85 3.51 -7.38
N SER A 122 14.27 4.32 -8.26
CA SER A 122 12.84 4.63 -8.25
C SER A 122 12.18 4.58 -9.63
N ALA A 123 12.87 4.19 -10.71
CA ALA A 123 12.36 4.35 -12.07
C ALA A 123 11.02 3.63 -12.32
N VAL A 124 10.88 2.39 -11.86
CA VAL A 124 9.66 1.57 -11.95
C VAL A 124 8.56 2.15 -11.06
N GLN A 125 8.90 2.61 -9.86
CA GLN A 125 7.93 3.27 -8.99
C GLN A 125 7.44 4.59 -9.60
N ASP A 126 8.35 5.34 -10.21
CA ASP A 126 8.08 6.63 -10.81
C ASP A 126 7.13 6.46 -12.01
N ALA A 127 7.42 5.49 -12.90
CA ALA A 127 6.57 5.12 -14.02
C ALA A 127 5.19 4.62 -13.57
N PHE A 128 5.14 3.76 -12.54
CA PHE A 128 3.88 3.29 -11.98
C PHE A 128 3.04 4.46 -11.43
N ASP A 129 3.64 5.32 -10.62
CA ASP A 129 2.91 6.45 -10.02
C ASP A 129 2.44 7.45 -11.08
N GLU A 130 3.24 7.72 -12.10
CA GLU A 130 2.88 8.61 -13.22
C GLU A 130 1.71 8.06 -14.02
N ALA A 131 1.77 6.79 -14.42
CA ALA A 131 0.69 6.17 -15.18
C ALA A 131 -0.61 6.07 -14.36
N TYR A 132 -0.50 5.78 -13.06
CA TYR A 132 -1.64 5.74 -12.14
C TYR A 132 -2.30 7.11 -12.01
N VAL A 133 -1.50 8.17 -11.75
CA VAL A 133 -2.03 9.54 -11.62
C VAL A 133 -2.57 10.04 -12.95
N ALA A 134 -1.90 9.75 -14.08
CA ALA A 134 -2.39 10.11 -15.40
C ALA A 134 -3.75 9.47 -15.70
N GLN A 135 -3.99 8.23 -15.27
CA GLN A 135 -5.30 7.59 -15.43
C GLN A 135 -6.38 8.29 -14.61
N ILE A 136 -6.10 8.62 -13.34
CA ILE A 136 -7.02 9.43 -12.53
C ILE A 136 -7.33 10.76 -13.22
N GLU A 137 -6.31 11.44 -13.74
CA GLU A 137 -6.46 12.74 -14.42
C GLU A 137 -7.26 12.61 -15.73
N ARG A 138 -7.21 11.46 -16.43
CA ARG A 138 -8.06 11.19 -17.60
C ARG A 138 -9.53 11.07 -17.21
N ASP A 139 -9.83 10.35 -16.12
CA ASP A 139 -11.22 10.02 -15.75
C ASP A 139 -11.93 11.17 -15.03
N ARG A 140 -11.18 11.94 -14.23
CA ARG A 140 -11.69 13.02 -13.37
C ARG A 140 -11.41 14.41 -13.94
N GLY A 141 -10.40 14.54 -14.80
CA GLY A 141 -9.77 15.80 -15.16
C GLY A 141 -8.49 16.07 -14.35
N PRO A 142 -7.66 17.02 -14.81
CA PRO A 142 -6.34 17.27 -14.22
C PRO A 142 -6.43 17.69 -12.76
N ILE A 143 -5.50 17.20 -11.94
CA ILE A 143 -5.41 17.63 -10.54
C ILE A 143 -4.84 19.04 -10.51
N GLN A 144 -5.54 19.98 -9.89
CA GLN A 144 -5.12 21.38 -9.85
C GLN A 144 -4.20 21.66 -8.66
N VAL A 145 -3.47 22.77 -8.71
CA VAL A 145 -2.54 23.18 -7.64
C VAL A 145 -3.28 23.39 -6.32
N GLU A 146 -4.48 23.97 -6.39
CA GLU A 146 -5.35 24.25 -5.26
C GLU A 146 -5.85 22.96 -4.59
N GLU A 147 -6.03 21.90 -5.37
CA GLU A 147 -6.45 20.59 -4.86
C GLU A 147 -5.32 19.89 -4.12
N ILE A 148 -4.08 20.05 -4.60
CA ILE A 148 -2.89 19.57 -3.89
C ILE A 148 -2.67 20.36 -2.59
N ALA A 149 -2.86 21.68 -2.61
CA ALA A 149 -2.83 22.49 -1.40
C ALA A 149 -3.86 22.01 -0.37
N ARG A 150 -5.10 21.75 -0.81
CA ARG A 150 -6.15 21.20 0.05
C ARG A 150 -5.78 19.83 0.62
N LEU A 151 -5.16 18.95 -0.17
CA LEU A 151 -4.65 17.66 0.33
C LEU A 151 -3.58 17.84 1.41
N GLU A 152 -2.68 18.80 1.27
CA GLU A 152 -1.65 19.09 2.28
C GLU A 152 -2.29 19.55 3.61
N ILE A 153 -3.27 20.45 3.55
CA ILE A 153 -4.01 20.90 4.74
C ILE A 153 -4.82 19.75 5.36
N GLY A 154 -5.49 18.92 4.54
CA GLY A 154 -6.24 17.75 5.03
C GLY A 154 -5.36 16.76 5.78
N ILE A 155 -4.10 16.58 5.36
CA ILE A 155 -3.10 15.78 6.10
C ILE A 155 -2.75 16.47 7.43
N GLU A 156 -2.44 17.76 7.41
CA GLU A 156 -2.08 18.53 8.62
C GLU A 156 -3.18 18.48 9.69
N ARG A 157 -4.44 18.47 9.27
CA ARG A 157 -5.62 18.47 10.16
C ARG A 157 -6.19 17.09 10.47
N SER A 158 -5.57 16.02 9.98
CA SER A 158 -6.09 14.64 10.12
C SER A 158 -7.49 14.43 9.52
N ASP A 159 -7.88 15.23 8.52
CA ASP A 159 -9.15 15.13 7.78
C ASP A 159 -8.96 14.64 6.33
N LEU A 160 -7.96 13.78 6.17
CA LEU A 160 -7.59 13.23 4.87
C LEU A 160 -8.74 12.46 4.18
N PRO A 161 -9.52 11.60 4.85
CA PRO A 161 -10.59 10.86 4.18
C PRO A 161 -11.68 11.76 3.58
N ALA A 162 -12.11 12.80 4.30
CA ALA A 162 -13.09 13.75 3.78
C ALA A 162 -12.50 14.55 2.61
N THR A 163 -11.25 14.98 2.73
CA THR A 163 -10.55 15.70 1.66
C THR A 163 -10.43 14.87 0.38
N LEU A 164 -10.02 13.60 0.49
CA LEU A 164 -9.95 12.69 -0.67
C LEU A 164 -11.32 12.46 -1.30
N GLY A 165 -12.38 12.31 -0.48
CA GLY A 165 -13.75 12.19 -0.96
C GLY A 165 -14.24 13.43 -1.71
N ALA A 166 -14.02 14.62 -1.14
CA ALA A 166 -14.36 15.91 -1.76
C ALA A 166 -13.63 16.12 -3.10
N LEU A 167 -12.38 15.67 -3.18
CA LEU A 167 -11.58 15.71 -4.40
C LEU A 167 -11.85 14.53 -5.33
N ARG A 168 -12.73 13.58 -4.99
CA ARG A 168 -13.01 12.36 -5.79
C ARG A 168 -11.73 11.58 -6.12
N LEU A 169 -10.79 11.54 -5.17
CA LEU A 169 -9.55 10.78 -5.29
C LEU A 169 -9.68 9.43 -4.56
N PRO A 170 -9.17 8.33 -5.15
CA PRO A 170 -9.14 7.06 -4.46
C PRO A 170 -8.31 7.11 -3.18
N ARG A 171 -8.69 6.31 -2.18
CA ARG A 171 -7.97 6.24 -0.89
C ARG A 171 -6.51 5.84 -1.07
N GLY A 172 -6.23 4.92 -1.99
CA GLY A 172 -4.88 4.45 -2.34
C GLY A 172 -4.05 5.45 -3.16
N ALA A 173 -4.64 6.56 -3.64
CA ALA A 173 -3.97 7.48 -4.54
C ALA A 173 -2.99 8.43 -3.83
N LEU A 174 -3.21 8.73 -2.54
CA LEU A 174 -2.52 9.84 -1.86
C LEU A 174 -1.00 9.80 -2.03
N MET A 175 -0.38 8.68 -1.69
CA MET A 175 1.09 8.58 -1.71
C MET A 175 1.65 8.68 -3.13
N ARG A 176 0.91 8.20 -4.14
CA ARG A 176 1.30 8.28 -5.56
C ARG A 176 1.21 9.71 -6.05
N VAL A 177 0.08 10.38 -5.76
CA VAL A 177 -0.12 11.80 -6.06
C VAL A 177 0.96 12.65 -5.40
N LYS A 178 1.28 12.44 -4.12
CA LYS A 178 2.34 13.19 -3.42
C LYS A 178 3.70 13.01 -4.08
N ARG A 179 4.07 11.79 -4.48
CA ARG A 179 5.37 11.54 -5.12
C ARG A 179 5.46 12.19 -6.51
N VAL A 180 4.43 12.03 -7.35
CA VAL A 180 4.37 12.69 -8.67
C VAL A 180 4.47 14.21 -8.51
N TRP A 181 3.71 14.78 -7.59
CA TRP A 181 3.71 16.23 -7.38
C TRP A 181 4.99 16.75 -6.72
N LEU A 182 5.66 15.95 -5.90
CA LEU A 182 6.99 16.29 -5.40
C LEU A 182 7.99 16.39 -6.56
N ARG A 183 8.01 15.39 -7.47
CA ARG A 183 8.88 15.42 -8.65
C ARG A 183 8.58 16.63 -9.55
N LYS A 184 7.29 16.90 -9.84
CA LYS A 184 6.87 18.08 -10.62
C LYS A 184 7.39 19.39 -10.00
N ARG A 185 7.28 19.56 -8.68
CA ARG A 185 7.78 20.76 -7.97
C ARG A 185 9.30 20.89 -7.98
N MET A 186 10.02 19.77 -7.90
CA MET A 186 11.48 19.79 -7.97
C MET A 186 11.96 20.19 -9.37
N ALA A 187 11.22 19.82 -10.42
CA ALA A 187 11.52 20.19 -11.80
C ALA A 187 11.07 21.62 -12.18
N ASP A 188 10.05 22.17 -11.51
CA ASP A 188 9.48 23.49 -11.82
C ASP A 188 9.36 24.38 -10.57
N ALA A 189 10.28 25.34 -10.46
CA ALA A 189 10.31 26.31 -9.38
C ALA A 189 9.09 27.26 -9.36
N ALA A 190 8.51 27.57 -10.54
CA ALA A 190 7.32 28.40 -10.63
C ALA A 190 6.09 27.62 -10.12
N LEU A 191 5.96 26.34 -10.47
CA LEU A 191 4.94 25.46 -9.91
C LEU A 191 5.10 25.32 -8.38
N ALA A 192 6.33 25.15 -7.90
CA ALA A 192 6.60 25.10 -6.46
C ALA A 192 6.22 26.40 -5.74
N ALA A 193 6.43 27.57 -6.38
CA ALA A 193 6.01 28.86 -5.83
C ALA A 193 4.48 29.02 -5.81
N LYS A 194 3.79 28.62 -6.89
CA LYS A 194 2.32 28.63 -6.98
C LYS A 194 1.71 27.76 -5.88
N LEU A 195 2.22 26.54 -5.68
CA LEU A 195 1.69 25.67 -4.65
C LEU A 195 1.90 26.23 -3.24
N ARG A 196 3.07 26.80 -2.93
CA ARG A 196 3.31 27.43 -1.63
C ARG A 196 2.30 28.56 -1.35
N ARG A 197 1.95 29.34 -2.36
CA ARG A 197 0.92 30.39 -2.24
C ARG A 197 -0.46 29.77 -2.01
N ALA A 198 -0.85 28.79 -2.82
CA ALA A 198 -2.13 28.10 -2.68
C ALA A 198 -2.29 27.43 -1.31
N THR A 199 -1.24 26.79 -0.78
CA THR A 199 -1.26 26.19 0.57
C THR A 199 -1.38 27.26 1.66
N ALA A 200 -0.73 28.42 1.51
CA ALA A 200 -0.89 29.53 2.45
C ALA A 200 -2.30 30.11 2.43
N GLU A 201 -2.88 30.32 1.24
CA GLU A 201 -4.25 30.80 1.06
C GLU A 201 -5.28 29.81 1.62
N ALA A 202 -5.14 28.52 1.31
CA ALA A 202 -6.00 27.46 1.85
C ALA A 202 -5.96 27.42 3.39
N ARG A 203 -4.76 27.60 3.99
CA ARG A 203 -4.62 27.66 5.44
C ARG A 203 -5.34 28.88 6.04
N SER A 204 -5.33 30.02 5.37
CA SER A 204 -5.99 31.24 5.85
C SER A 204 -7.50 31.23 5.66
N ALA A 205 -8.02 30.61 4.59
CA ALA A 205 -9.45 30.58 4.27
C ALA A 205 -10.28 29.70 5.22
N GLU A 206 -9.65 28.74 5.88
CA GLU A 206 -10.31 27.78 6.78
C GLU A 206 -10.05 28.09 8.28
N ILE A 207 -9.49 29.27 8.60
CA ILE A 207 -9.41 29.82 9.97
C ILE A 207 -10.56 30.84 10.12
N PRO A 208 -11.63 30.51 10.88
CA PRO A 208 -12.71 31.47 11.18
C PRO A 208 -12.28 32.58 12.13
#